data_AF-A0A8S8XCV6-F1
#
_entry.id   AF-A0A8S8XCV6-F1
#
_cell.length_a   1.000
_cell.length_b   1.000
_cell.length_c   1.000
_cell.angle_alpha   90.00
_cell.angle_beta   90.00
_cell.angle_gamma   90.00
#
_symmetry.space_group_name_H-M   'P 1'
#
loop_
_entity.id
_entity.type
_entity.pdbx_description
1 polymer ?
#
loop_
_entity_poly.entity_id
_entity_poly.type
_entity_poly.pdbx_seq_one_letter_code
_entity_poly.pdbx_strand_id
1 'polypeptide(L)'
;MSVLWVGQAEQFKSLSAAVKAAAAGDTINIRAGVYRDDDVRIDKPLTIVGVGGLAHLEGTKNLANGKGLLIVNTTGQVTLENLEFSGAKVSDHNGAGIRWSAGDLTIKSSYFHDNQEGILSLDIPNGHLKIESSEFANNGYGDGYSHGIYINKVASVEVNNSYFHDTVSGHLIKSRAALTTVTNSTLIDSDSSYAIDTPNGGVVTIIGNKIQQGAGTDNPAIIHYGGETSKGTYDANTLTIDGNTIVNQKSGGYVLAEQLTPTATDISGNVFYGVGKFSNVASVVAHDTVNLPALPDLLNGVQAMNGTVGAPVVSVDANAVARLYAVALDRMPDADGLTFWVNQEKAGMSHAAVAQDFVNSPEFRTNTAALDNHGFLSLLYDTAFHRAPDAVGEQAWLNFLGAGHSRGEVLIGFADSAEMKAATASWNYTG
;
A
#
# COMPACT_ATOMS: atom_id res chain seq x y z
N MET A 1 -18.48 11.44 17.09
CA MET A 1 -17.71 11.28 15.84
C MET A 1 -18.61 11.69 14.71
N SER A 2 -18.23 12.75 14.02
CA SER A 2 -18.89 13.27 12.82
C SER A 2 -18.02 12.97 11.60
N VAL A 3 -18.62 13.00 10.42
CA VAL A 3 -17.91 12.90 9.14
C VAL A 3 -17.96 14.26 8.46
N LEU A 4 -16.79 14.82 8.17
CA LEU A 4 -16.63 16.06 7.42
C LEU A 4 -16.19 15.72 5.99
N TRP A 5 -16.60 16.54 5.02
CA TRP A 5 -16.27 16.34 3.61
C TRP A 5 -15.46 17.49 3.02
N VAL A 6 -14.38 17.14 2.34
CA VAL A 6 -13.46 18.05 1.63
C VAL A 6 -13.53 17.79 0.13
N GLY A 7 -13.65 18.85 -0.66
CA GLY A 7 -13.68 18.80 -2.11
C GLY A 7 -14.31 20.05 -2.73
N GLN A 8 -14.15 20.23 -4.04
CA GLN A 8 -14.63 21.44 -4.74
C GLN A 8 -16.14 21.68 -4.59
N ALA A 9 -16.94 20.62 -4.45
CA ALA A 9 -18.39 20.69 -4.23
C ALA A 9 -18.81 20.46 -2.76
N GLU A 10 -17.86 20.17 -1.86
CA GLU A 10 -18.17 19.71 -0.49
C GLU A 10 -18.19 20.85 0.54
N GLN A 11 -18.51 20.51 1.80
CA GLN A 11 -18.56 21.42 2.95
C GLN A 11 -17.30 22.28 3.08
N PHE A 12 -16.13 21.64 2.98
CA PHE A 12 -14.85 22.32 3.04
C PHE A 12 -14.15 22.23 1.68
N LYS A 13 -13.52 23.31 1.25
CA LYS A 13 -12.75 23.33 -0.01
C LYS A 13 -11.30 22.87 0.17
N SER A 14 -10.84 22.79 1.41
CA SER A 14 -9.48 22.41 1.75
C SER A 14 -9.46 21.56 3.03
N LEU A 15 -8.44 20.72 3.15
CA LEU A 15 -8.24 19.84 4.31
C LEU A 15 -7.90 20.65 5.56
N SER A 16 -7.08 21.70 5.45
CA SER A 16 -6.76 22.56 6.60
C SER A 16 -8.00 23.21 7.23
N ALA A 17 -8.98 23.63 6.40
CA ALA A 17 -10.24 24.16 6.88
C ALA A 17 -11.08 23.10 7.62
N ALA A 18 -11.14 21.87 7.09
CA ALA A 18 -11.84 20.77 7.73
C ALA A 18 -11.18 20.35 9.05
N VAL A 19 -9.84 20.24 9.09
CA VAL A 19 -9.09 19.91 10.32
C VAL A 19 -9.33 20.95 11.42
N LYS A 20 -9.41 22.23 11.06
CA LYS A 20 -9.74 23.30 12.00
C LYS A 20 -11.15 23.15 12.58
N ALA A 21 -12.11 22.71 11.76
CA ALA A 21 -13.51 22.53 12.17
C ALA A 21 -13.77 21.21 12.91
N ALA A 22 -12.98 20.17 12.64
CA ALA A 22 -13.14 18.84 13.21
C ALA A 22 -12.94 18.82 14.74
N ALA A 23 -13.69 17.96 15.41
CA ALA A 23 -13.44 17.58 16.79
C ALA A 23 -12.49 16.37 16.86
N ALA A 24 -11.89 16.12 18.03
CA ALA A 24 -11.08 14.93 18.26
C ALA A 24 -11.90 13.64 18.01
N GLY A 25 -11.32 12.72 17.25
CA GLY A 25 -11.93 11.46 16.84
C GLY A 25 -12.83 11.54 15.60
N ASP A 26 -13.01 12.71 15.00
CA ASP A 26 -13.80 12.82 13.78
C ASP A 26 -13.08 12.20 12.56
N THR A 27 -13.87 11.87 11.55
CA THR A 27 -13.38 11.43 10.24
C THR A 27 -13.53 12.56 9.22
N ILE A 28 -12.50 12.79 8.42
CA ILE A 28 -12.52 13.73 7.30
C ILE A 28 -12.36 12.93 6.00
N ASN A 29 -13.43 12.87 5.22
CA ASN A 29 -13.40 12.32 3.86
C ASN A 29 -12.98 13.41 2.89
N ILE A 30 -11.99 13.12 2.05
CA ILE A 30 -11.48 14.04 1.04
C ILE A 30 -11.66 13.45 -0.35
N ARG A 31 -12.38 14.15 -1.23
CA ARG A 31 -12.56 13.72 -2.61
C ARG A 31 -11.20 13.64 -3.31
N ALA A 32 -11.03 12.63 -4.14
CA ALA A 32 -9.89 12.55 -5.04
C ALA A 32 -9.71 13.86 -5.84
N GLY A 33 -8.46 14.27 -6.03
CA GLY A 33 -8.11 15.54 -6.65
C GLY A 33 -6.91 16.20 -5.97
N VAL A 34 -6.49 17.33 -6.52
CA VAL A 34 -5.28 18.05 -6.05
C VAL A 34 -5.63 19.18 -5.09
N TYR A 35 -4.93 19.20 -3.97
CA TYR A 35 -5.02 20.17 -2.89
C TYR A 35 -3.64 20.82 -2.73
N ARG A 36 -3.46 21.95 -3.42
CA ARG A 36 -2.17 22.63 -3.53
C ARG A 36 -1.89 23.51 -2.31
N ASP A 37 -0.70 23.35 -1.75
CA ASP A 37 -0.12 24.21 -0.71
C ASP A 37 -1.06 24.47 0.49
N ASP A 38 -1.82 23.46 0.94
CA ASP A 38 -2.92 23.59 1.91
C ASP A 38 -2.49 23.77 3.39
N ASP A 39 -1.19 23.85 3.69
CA ASP A 39 -0.62 24.09 5.05
C ASP A 39 -1.35 23.36 6.20
N VAL A 40 -1.48 22.03 6.09
CA VAL A 40 -2.33 21.23 6.99
C VAL A 40 -1.63 21.00 8.33
N ARG A 41 -2.32 21.28 9.44
CA ARG A 41 -1.84 21.03 10.81
C ARG A 41 -2.87 20.27 11.62
N ILE A 42 -2.55 19.03 11.99
CA ILE A 42 -3.39 18.16 12.81
C ILE A 42 -2.92 18.24 14.26
N ASP A 43 -3.74 18.83 15.13
CA ASP A 43 -3.48 19.01 16.57
C ASP A 43 -4.38 18.15 17.46
N LYS A 44 -5.21 17.30 16.85
CA LYS A 44 -6.15 16.39 17.53
C LYS A 44 -6.20 15.03 16.84
N PRO A 45 -6.60 13.95 17.55
CA PRO A 45 -6.79 12.64 16.93
C PRO A 45 -7.83 12.73 15.80
N LEU A 46 -7.53 12.18 14.62
CA LEU A 46 -8.40 12.24 13.44
C LEU A 46 -8.18 11.02 12.54
N THR A 47 -9.20 10.66 11.79
CA THR A 47 -9.07 9.77 10.61
C THR A 47 -9.29 10.60 9.34
N ILE A 48 -8.41 10.50 8.35
CA ILE A 48 -8.51 11.22 7.09
C ILE A 48 -8.41 10.23 5.93
N VAL A 49 -9.40 10.22 5.05
CA VAL A 49 -9.56 9.19 4.01
C VAL A 49 -9.81 9.82 2.64
N GLY A 50 -8.98 9.49 1.65
CA GLY A 50 -9.25 9.75 0.24
C GLY A 50 -10.43 8.94 -0.29
N VAL A 51 -11.38 9.59 -0.96
CA VAL A 51 -12.61 8.96 -1.48
C VAL A 51 -12.72 9.17 -2.99
N GLY A 52 -12.91 8.08 -3.73
CA GLY A 52 -12.95 8.08 -5.20
C GLY A 52 -11.56 8.11 -5.85
N GLY A 53 -10.52 7.79 -5.07
CA GLY A 53 -9.12 7.80 -5.45
C GLY A 53 -8.24 8.58 -4.48
N LEU A 54 -6.95 8.70 -4.81
CA LEU A 54 -5.99 9.43 -3.99
C LEU A 54 -6.37 10.91 -3.90
N ALA A 55 -6.38 11.44 -2.68
CA ALA A 55 -6.41 12.88 -2.47
C ALA A 55 -4.97 13.40 -2.37
N HIS A 56 -4.59 14.21 -3.36
CA HIS A 56 -3.22 14.63 -3.58
C HIS A 56 -2.92 15.96 -2.91
N LEU A 57 -2.13 15.92 -1.83
CA LEU A 57 -1.52 17.08 -1.22
C LEU A 57 -0.24 17.42 -1.98
N GLU A 58 -0.28 18.52 -2.73
CA GLU A 58 0.81 18.92 -3.64
C GLU A 58 1.47 20.22 -3.16
N GLY A 59 2.78 20.17 -2.95
CA GLY A 59 3.62 21.34 -2.76
C GLY A 59 4.10 21.89 -4.10
N THR A 60 3.75 23.12 -4.44
CA THR A 60 4.19 23.75 -5.70
C THR A 60 5.26 24.82 -5.50
N LYS A 61 5.57 25.12 -4.24
CA LYS A 61 6.53 26.14 -3.81
C LYS A 61 7.16 25.74 -2.48
N ASN A 62 8.14 26.52 -2.03
CA ASN A 62 8.67 26.36 -0.68
C ASN A 62 7.52 26.45 0.34
N LEU A 63 7.40 25.42 1.17
CA LEU A 63 6.32 25.29 2.14
C LEU A 63 6.42 26.41 3.17
N ALA A 64 5.32 27.14 3.36
CA ALA A 64 5.28 28.32 4.23
C ALA A 64 5.57 27.99 5.70
N ASN A 65 5.22 26.78 6.15
CA ASN A 65 5.53 26.29 7.49
C ASN A 65 6.99 25.82 7.67
N GLY A 66 7.76 25.73 6.59
CA GLY A 66 9.17 25.33 6.62
C GLY A 66 9.42 23.89 7.08
N LYS A 67 8.41 23.01 7.05
CA LYS A 67 8.51 21.63 7.56
C LYS A 67 7.87 20.57 6.67
N GLY A 68 6.55 20.60 6.45
CA GLY A 68 5.90 19.55 5.66
C GLY A 68 4.52 19.91 5.12
N LEU A 69 4.03 19.14 4.15
CA LEU A 69 2.70 19.33 3.55
C LEU A 69 1.60 19.15 4.59
N LEU A 70 1.82 18.17 5.48
CA LEU A 70 0.96 17.87 6.62
C LEU A 70 1.81 17.72 7.89
N ILE A 71 1.47 18.49 8.92
CA ILE A 71 2.11 18.39 10.24
C ILE A 71 1.16 17.67 11.20
N VAL A 72 1.62 16.56 11.78
CA VAL A 72 0.91 15.85 12.86
C VAL A 72 1.55 16.24 14.19
N ASN A 73 0.79 16.92 15.04
CA ASN A 73 1.26 17.39 16.35
C ASN A 73 0.15 17.22 17.41
N THR A 74 -0.23 15.98 17.65
CA THR A 74 -1.21 15.59 18.66
C THR A 74 -0.74 14.36 19.40
N THR A 75 -1.13 14.16 20.66
CA THR A 75 -0.67 13.01 21.46
C THR A 75 -1.52 11.75 21.28
N GLY A 76 -2.62 11.80 20.53
CA GLY A 76 -3.41 10.61 20.21
C GLY A 76 -3.20 10.12 18.78
N GLN A 77 -4.01 9.13 18.37
CA GLN A 77 -3.90 8.49 17.07
C GLN A 77 -4.37 9.39 15.92
N VAL A 78 -3.55 9.48 14.87
CA VAL A 78 -3.97 9.96 13.55
C VAL A 78 -3.87 8.84 12.53
N THR A 79 -4.92 8.62 11.76
CA THR A 79 -4.93 7.65 10.66
C THR A 79 -5.11 8.39 9.34
N LEU A 80 -4.22 8.14 8.38
CA LEU A 80 -4.24 8.71 7.05
C LEU A 80 -4.34 7.58 6.03
N GLU A 81 -5.35 7.62 5.18
CA GLU A 81 -5.64 6.56 4.23
C GLU A 81 -5.94 7.11 2.84
N ASN A 82 -5.40 6.48 1.79
CA ASN A 82 -5.67 6.82 0.40
C ASN A 82 -5.31 8.29 0.06
N LEU A 83 -4.15 8.75 0.54
CA LEU A 83 -3.62 10.08 0.29
C LEU A 83 -2.35 10.02 -0.56
N GLU A 84 -2.12 11.06 -1.36
CA GLU A 84 -0.91 11.24 -2.15
C GLU A 84 -0.18 12.50 -1.68
N PHE A 85 1.14 12.44 -1.55
CA PHE A 85 1.98 13.53 -1.07
C PHE A 85 3.13 13.75 -2.03
N SER A 86 3.22 14.93 -2.64
CA SER A 86 4.37 15.26 -3.48
C SER A 86 4.77 16.73 -3.49
N GLY A 87 6.02 16.97 -3.90
CA GLY A 87 6.56 18.32 -4.07
C GLY A 87 6.87 19.04 -2.76
N ALA A 88 6.94 18.34 -1.63
CA ALA A 88 7.33 18.96 -0.36
C ALA A 88 8.77 19.51 -0.44
N LYS A 89 8.89 20.84 -0.38
CA LYS A 89 10.17 21.54 -0.50
C LYS A 89 10.30 22.67 0.52
N VAL A 90 11.47 22.79 1.14
CA VAL A 90 11.84 23.88 2.04
C VAL A 90 13.29 24.30 1.81
N SER A 91 13.71 25.42 2.42
CA SER A 91 15.02 26.02 2.19
C SER A 91 16.20 25.25 2.78
N ASP A 92 15.98 24.51 3.87
CA ASP A 92 16.99 23.68 4.55
C ASP A 92 16.95 22.22 4.08
N HIS A 93 16.29 21.96 2.95
CA HIS A 93 16.22 20.67 2.27
C HIS A 93 15.59 19.50 3.04
N ASN A 94 14.78 19.78 4.06
CA ASN A 94 14.10 18.75 4.87
C ASN A 94 12.56 18.74 4.73
N GLY A 95 12.05 19.15 3.57
CA GLY A 95 10.63 19.34 3.31
C GLY A 95 9.93 18.00 3.21
N ALA A 96 9.07 17.69 4.18
CA ALA A 96 8.47 16.37 4.28
C ALA A 96 7.05 16.30 3.71
N GLY A 97 6.67 15.16 3.13
CA GLY A 97 5.26 14.84 2.91
C GLY A 97 4.48 14.92 4.22
N ILE A 98 4.98 14.24 5.25
CA ILE A 98 4.49 14.37 6.63
C ILE A 98 5.61 14.74 7.60
N ARG A 99 5.34 15.79 8.39
CA ARG A 99 6.12 16.11 9.59
C ARG A 99 5.42 15.53 10.82
N TRP A 100 5.90 14.40 11.34
CA TRP A 100 5.33 13.75 12.52
C TRP A 100 6.01 14.23 13.80
N SER A 101 5.26 14.84 14.72
CA SER A 101 5.81 15.57 15.87
C SER A 101 5.35 15.04 17.23
N ALA A 102 4.24 14.30 17.30
CA ALA A 102 3.72 13.70 18.53
C ALA A 102 2.72 12.57 18.23
N GLY A 103 2.42 11.76 19.27
CA GLY A 103 1.35 10.75 19.26
C GLY A 103 1.63 9.57 18.33
N ASP A 104 0.56 8.88 17.94
CA ASP A 104 0.62 7.70 17.06
C ASP A 104 0.17 8.06 15.64
N LEU A 105 0.80 7.44 14.66
CA LEU A 105 0.52 7.68 13.24
C LEU A 105 0.34 6.36 12.50
N THR A 106 -0.77 6.23 11.78
CA THR A 106 -1.03 5.10 10.88
C THR A 106 -1.25 5.61 9.48
N ILE A 107 -0.50 5.07 8.53
CA ILE A 107 -0.55 5.38 7.11
C ILE A 107 -1.01 4.13 6.36
N LYS A 108 -2.02 4.26 5.52
CA LYS A 108 -2.60 3.16 4.76
C LYS A 108 -2.79 3.55 3.30
N SER A 109 -2.49 2.64 2.38
CA SER A 109 -2.87 2.80 0.98
C SER A 109 -2.49 4.16 0.39
N SER A 110 -1.35 4.72 0.79
CA SER A 110 -0.96 6.10 0.49
C SER A 110 0.34 6.16 -0.30
N TYR A 111 0.50 7.20 -1.09
CA TYR A 111 1.62 7.38 -2.01
C TYR A 111 2.44 8.63 -1.67
N PHE A 112 3.75 8.47 -1.49
CA PHE A 112 4.68 9.55 -1.17
C PHE A 112 5.74 9.62 -2.24
N HIS A 113 5.82 10.73 -2.98
CA HIS A 113 6.82 10.86 -4.02
C HIS A 113 7.30 12.27 -4.29
N ASP A 114 8.51 12.40 -4.85
CA ASP A 114 9.09 13.68 -5.24
C ASP A 114 9.10 14.72 -4.10
N ASN A 115 9.23 14.26 -2.87
CA ASN A 115 9.42 15.09 -1.68
C ASN A 115 10.90 15.14 -1.32
N GLN A 116 11.34 16.19 -0.64
CA GLN A 116 12.68 16.15 -0.04
C GLN A 116 12.76 15.04 1.02
N GLU A 117 11.70 14.82 1.81
CA GLU A 117 11.54 13.69 2.72
C GLU A 117 10.13 13.09 2.55
N GLY A 118 9.96 11.76 2.54
CA GLY A 118 8.60 11.19 2.56
C GLY A 118 7.92 11.46 3.91
N ILE A 119 8.52 10.93 4.99
CA ILE A 119 8.12 11.21 6.39
C ILE A 119 9.34 11.63 7.19
N LEU A 120 9.22 12.73 7.95
CA LEU A 120 10.26 13.20 8.87
C LEU A 120 9.70 13.35 10.28
N SER A 121 10.21 12.56 11.23
CA SER A 121 9.74 12.60 12.63
C SER A 121 10.61 13.47 13.55
N LEU A 122 10.04 13.92 14.68
CA LEU A 122 10.79 14.33 15.86
C LEU A 122 11.14 13.11 16.72
N ASP A 123 11.85 13.33 17.83
CA ASP A 123 11.89 12.37 18.93
C ASP A 123 10.50 12.32 19.58
N ILE A 124 9.85 11.15 19.51
CA ILE A 124 8.53 10.88 20.06
C ILE A 124 8.63 9.55 20.82
N PRO A 125 9.24 9.51 22.01
CA PRO A 125 9.65 8.25 22.66
C PRO A 125 8.55 7.20 22.87
N ASN A 126 7.29 7.64 22.96
CA ASN A 126 6.12 6.77 23.13
C ASN A 126 5.28 6.64 21.84
N GLY A 127 5.73 7.22 20.73
CA GLY A 127 4.98 7.24 19.47
C GLY A 127 5.17 5.94 18.70
N HIS A 128 4.09 5.49 18.08
CA HIS A 128 4.06 4.33 17.21
C HIS A 128 3.70 4.73 15.78
N LEU A 129 4.57 4.38 14.83
CA LEU A 129 4.31 4.52 13.39
C LEU A 129 3.94 3.17 12.79
N LYS A 130 2.83 3.12 12.06
CA LYS A 130 2.42 1.99 11.22
C LYS A 130 2.25 2.45 9.77
N ILE A 131 2.85 1.73 8.84
CA ILE A 131 2.73 1.93 7.40
C ILE A 131 2.27 0.62 6.77
N GLU A 132 1.11 0.65 6.11
CA GLU A 132 0.50 -0.51 5.50
C GLU A 132 0.14 -0.22 4.05
N SER A 133 0.45 -1.17 3.14
CA SER A 133 0.01 -1.11 1.75
C SER A 133 0.30 0.22 1.06
N SER A 134 1.43 0.86 1.37
CA SER A 134 1.76 2.23 0.92
C SER A 134 3.01 2.24 0.04
N GLU A 135 3.19 3.28 -0.75
CA GLU A 135 4.32 3.42 -1.66
C GLU A 135 5.13 4.70 -1.41
N PHE A 136 6.45 4.59 -1.46
CA PHE A 136 7.42 5.67 -1.30
C PHE A 136 8.40 5.63 -2.48
N ALA A 137 8.30 6.62 -3.38
CA ALA A 137 9.05 6.66 -4.63
C ALA A 137 9.77 8.00 -4.81
N ASN A 138 10.99 8.04 -5.35
CA ASN A 138 11.62 9.32 -5.77
C ASN A 138 11.73 10.40 -4.67
N ASN A 139 11.63 10.03 -3.39
CA ASN A 139 11.85 10.97 -2.29
C ASN A 139 13.36 11.14 -2.08
N GLY A 140 13.77 12.30 -1.58
CA GLY A 140 15.17 12.62 -1.36
C GLY A 140 15.61 13.87 -2.12
N TYR A 141 16.55 14.62 -1.55
CA TYR A 141 17.12 15.81 -2.17
C TYR A 141 18.42 15.54 -2.95
N GLY A 142 19.04 14.36 -2.78
CA GLY A 142 20.36 14.06 -3.36
C GLY A 142 21.56 14.47 -2.50
N ASP A 143 21.37 14.68 -1.18
CA ASP A 143 22.41 15.11 -0.25
C ASP A 143 22.92 14.01 0.69
N GLY A 144 22.36 12.81 0.60
CA GLY A 144 22.65 11.67 1.49
C GLY A 144 22.02 11.77 2.89
N TYR A 145 21.32 12.86 3.20
CA TYR A 145 20.66 13.10 4.49
C TYR A 145 19.13 13.01 4.42
N SER A 146 18.60 13.28 3.22
CA SER A 146 17.19 13.17 2.87
C SER A 146 16.83 11.72 2.52
N HIS A 147 15.67 11.22 2.93
CA HIS A 147 15.34 9.79 2.88
C HIS A 147 13.91 9.52 2.38
N GLY A 148 13.62 8.24 2.09
CA GLY A 148 12.25 7.77 1.89
C GLY A 148 11.42 8.01 3.15
N ILE A 149 11.88 7.49 4.28
CA ILE A 149 11.43 7.91 5.62
C ILE A 149 12.61 8.12 6.57
N TYR A 150 12.56 9.21 7.34
CA TYR A 150 13.47 9.51 8.43
C TYR A 150 12.69 9.54 9.75
N ILE A 151 12.81 8.45 10.51
CA ILE A 151 12.19 8.33 11.84
C ILE A 151 13.27 8.46 12.93
N ASN A 152 13.12 9.48 13.77
CA ASN A 152 13.90 9.75 14.96
C ASN A 152 13.52 8.80 16.12
N LYS A 153 13.88 9.13 17.37
CA LYS A 153 13.68 8.19 18.50
C LYS A 153 12.20 8.03 18.81
N VAL A 154 11.66 6.85 18.50
CA VAL A 154 10.26 6.49 18.75
C VAL A 154 10.13 5.11 19.39
N ALA A 155 8.93 4.76 19.87
CA ALA A 155 8.69 3.45 20.48
C ALA A 155 8.74 2.34 19.42
N SER A 156 8.01 2.52 18.32
CA SER A 156 8.03 1.54 17.22
C SER A 156 7.81 2.12 15.83
N VAL A 157 8.39 1.44 14.84
CA VAL A 157 8.07 1.57 13.42
C VAL A 157 7.68 0.19 12.90
N GLU A 158 6.50 0.10 12.28
CA GLU A 158 5.99 -1.10 11.61
C GLU A 158 5.69 -0.76 10.15
N VAL A 159 6.33 -1.49 9.23
CA VAL A 159 6.11 -1.40 7.78
C VAL A 159 5.67 -2.76 7.28
N ASN A 160 4.50 -2.82 6.66
CA ASN A 160 3.94 -4.06 6.13
C ASN A 160 3.38 -3.85 4.71
N ASN A 161 3.58 -4.84 3.85
CA ASN A 161 3.00 -4.88 2.50
C ASN A 161 3.23 -3.59 1.69
N SER A 162 4.37 -2.93 1.86
CA SER A 162 4.62 -1.60 1.29
C SER A 162 5.74 -1.64 0.25
N TYR A 163 5.80 -0.63 -0.62
CA TYR A 163 6.77 -0.55 -1.69
C TYR A 163 7.63 0.71 -1.55
N PHE A 164 8.93 0.54 -1.39
CA PHE A 164 9.88 1.65 -1.34
C PHE A 164 10.86 1.51 -2.49
N HIS A 165 11.04 2.57 -3.27
CA HIS A 165 11.97 2.54 -4.39
C HIS A 165 12.48 3.92 -4.79
N ASP A 166 13.57 3.91 -5.54
CA ASP A 166 14.13 5.09 -6.23
C ASP A 166 14.35 6.31 -5.32
N THR A 167 14.71 6.11 -4.04
CA THR A 167 15.05 7.24 -3.17
C THR A 167 16.31 7.94 -3.73
N VAL A 168 16.22 9.26 -3.88
CA VAL A 168 17.25 10.10 -4.51
C VAL A 168 18.35 10.40 -3.50
N SER A 169 19.30 9.47 -3.39
CA SER A 169 20.32 9.42 -2.33
C SER A 169 19.72 9.27 -0.92
N GLY A 170 20.52 8.84 0.06
CA GLY A 170 20.01 8.51 1.40
C GLY A 170 19.32 7.15 1.45
N HIS A 171 18.55 6.85 2.50
CA HIS A 171 18.03 5.50 2.77
C HIS A 171 16.55 5.38 2.37
N LEU A 172 16.12 4.19 1.93
CA LEU A 172 14.67 3.93 1.76
C LEU A 172 13.96 4.06 3.12
N ILE A 173 14.51 3.41 4.15
CA ILE A 173 14.01 3.44 5.53
C ILE A 173 15.15 3.76 6.50
N LYS A 174 15.05 4.88 7.23
CA LYS A 174 15.86 5.17 8.41
C LYS A 174 15.00 5.17 9.67
N SER A 175 15.27 4.24 10.58
CA SER A 175 14.53 4.10 11.83
C SER A 175 15.44 4.13 13.04
N ARG A 176 15.31 5.17 13.87
CA ARG A 176 15.89 5.21 15.22
C ARG A 176 14.91 4.70 16.27
N ALA A 177 13.96 3.84 15.92
CA ALA A 177 12.98 3.31 16.88
C ALA A 177 13.57 2.24 17.80
N ALA A 178 12.98 2.07 18.98
CA ALA A 178 13.31 0.95 19.87
C ALA A 178 12.94 -0.40 19.24
N LEU A 179 11.80 -0.45 18.54
CA LEU A 179 11.32 -1.60 17.79
C LEU A 179 11.13 -1.21 16.32
N THR A 180 11.76 -1.95 15.40
CA THR A 180 11.54 -1.78 13.95
C THR A 180 11.13 -3.10 13.33
N THR A 181 9.97 -3.14 12.69
CA THR A 181 9.47 -4.32 11.97
C THR A 181 9.20 -3.95 10.53
N VAL A 182 9.81 -4.68 9.59
CA VAL A 182 9.60 -4.53 8.15
C VAL A 182 9.22 -5.89 7.57
N THR A 183 8.01 -6.01 7.04
CA THR A 183 7.45 -7.30 6.62
C THR A 183 6.75 -7.23 5.28
N ASN A 184 6.81 -8.33 4.53
CA ASN A 184 6.05 -8.54 3.28
C ASN A 184 6.19 -7.37 2.28
N SER A 185 7.27 -6.60 2.36
CA SER A 185 7.44 -5.35 1.64
C SER A 185 8.45 -5.53 0.51
N THR A 186 8.35 -4.69 -0.50
CA THR A 186 9.31 -4.64 -1.61
C THR A 186 10.15 -3.37 -1.49
N LEU A 187 11.46 -3.52 -1.47
CA LEU A 187 12.43 -2.45 -1.24
C LEU A 187 13.45 -2.49 -2.38
N ILE A 188 13.27 -1.65 -3.40
CA ILE A 188 14.06 -1.71 -4.64
C ILE A 188 14.90 -0.45 -4.77
N ASP A 189 16.20 -0.61 -4.62
CA ASP A 189 17.14 0.49 -4.69
C ASP A 189 18.00 0.40 -5.96
N SER A 190 18.11 1.49 -6.73
CA SER A 190 19.04 1.61 -7.86
C SER A 190 20.34 2.33 -7.47
N ASP A 191 20.22 3.45 -6.76
CA ASP A 191 21.30 4.45 -6.54
C ASP A 191 21.26 5.12 -5.15
N SER A 192 20.43 4.66 -4.22
CA SER A 192 20.35 5.14 -2.83
C SER A 192 21.44 4.50 -1.96
N SER A 193 21.34 4.65 -0.64
CA SER A 193 22.37 4.29 0.32
C SER A 193 22.12 2.93 0.99
N TYR A 194 21.21 2.85 1.97
CA TYR A 194 20.81 1.61 2.63
C TYR A 194 19.33 1.38 2.33
N ALA A 195 18.90 0.14 2.12
CA ALA A 195 17.48 -0.18 2.07
C ALA A 195 16.85 -0.02 3.46
N ILE A 196 17.54 -0.49 4.49
CA ILE A 196 17.10 -0.36 5.89
C ILE A 196 18.29 0.07 6.75
N ASP A 197 18.18 1.23 7.38
CA ASP A 197 19.12 1.74 8.36
C ASP A 197 18.46 1.82 9.75
N THR A 198 19.00 1.07 10.71
CA THR A 198 18.63 1.13 12.13
C THR A 198 19.84 1.60 12.95
N PRO A 199 20.19 2.89 12.89
CA PRO A 199 21.51 3.36 13.30
C PRO A 199 21.73 3.29 14.82
N ASN A 200 20.67 3.17 15.62
CA ASN A 200 20.73 3.04 17.08
C ASN A 200 20.61 1.58 17.56
N GLY A 201 20.48 0.61 16.65
CA GLY A 201 20.14 -0.78 16.99
C GLY A 201 18.66 -0.92 17.37
N GLY A 202 18.39 -1.63 18.46
CA GLY A 202 17.03 -1.94 18.93
C GLY A 202 16.59 -3.37 18.62
N VAL A 203 15.31 -3.65 18.80
CA VAL A 203 14.70 -4.93 18.40
C VAL A 203 14.23 -4.79 16.96
N VAL A 204 14.94 -5.42 16.03
CA VAL A 204 14.74 -5.27 14.59
C VAL A 204 14.32 -6.59 13.96
N THR A 205 13.20 -6.59 13.23
CA THR A 205 12.62 -7.75 12.55
C THR A 205 12.37 -7.43 11.08
N ILE A 206 12.95 -8.22 10.18
CA ILE A 206 12.90 -8.06 8.72
C ILE A 206 12.47 -9.40 8.14
N ILE A 207 11.19 -9.56 7.80
CA ILE A 207 10.62 -10.88 7.42
C ILE A 207 9.87 -10.85 6.09
N GLY A 208 10.13 -11.82 5.22
CA GLY A 208 9.31 -12.05 4.03
C GLY A 208 9.38 -10.93 2.98
N ASN A 209 10.42 -10.10 3.01
CA ASN A 209 10.56 -8.97 2.11
C ASN A 209 11.26 -9.37 0.80
N LYS A 210 11.03 -8.57 -0.24
CA LYS A 210 11.85 -8.55 -1.47
C LYS A 210 12.74 -7.32 -1.44
N ILE A 211 14.05 -7.49 -1.39
CA ILE A 211 15.00 -6.38 -1.24
C ILE A 211 16.01 -6.41 -2.37
N GLN A 212 16.21 -5.31 -3.07
CA GLN A 212 17.22 -5.17 -4.11
C GLN A 212 18.16 -4.02 -3.79
N GLN A 213 19.45 -4.29 -3.88
CA GLN A 213 20.50 -3.29 -4.00
C GLN A 213 21.03 -3.28 -5.43
N GLY A 214 20.90 -2.15 -6.10
CA GLY A 214 21.46 -1.87 -7.41
C GLY A 214 22.99 -1.73 -7.37
N ALA A 215 23.63 -1.82 -8.53
CA ALA A 215 25.08 -1.70 -8.62
C ALA A 215 25.60 -0.28 -8.29
N GLY A 216 24.73 0.74 -8.40
CA GLY A 216 25.04 2.15 -8.22
C GLY A 216 24.95 2.68 -6.79
N THR A 217 24.40 1.90 -5.84
CA THR A 217 24.13 2.40 -4.47
C THR A 217 25.37 2.92 -3.76
N ASP A 218 25.20 3.97 -2.94
CA ASP A 218 26.31 4.65 -2.25
C ASP A 218 27.05 3.71 -1.28
N ASN A 219 26.29 3.02 -0.43
CA ASN A 219 26.84 2.15 0.60
C ASN A 219 26.96 0.69 0.13
N PRO A 220 27.96 -0.07 0.63
CA PRO A 220 28.18 -1.46 0.26
C PRO A 220 27.22 -2.44 0.96
N ALA A 221 26.54 -2.03 2.03
CA ALA A 221 25.59 -2.87 2.74
C ALA A 221 24.15 -2.60 2.30
N ILE A 222 23.26 -3.59 2.40
CA ILE A 222 21.82 -3.42 2.16
C ILE A 222 21.10 -2.98 3.44
N ILE A 223 21.41 -3.68 4.53
CA ILE A 223 20.87 -3.49 5.88
C ILE A 223 22.00 -3.01 6.78
N HIS A 224 21.75 -1.95 7.54
CA HIS A 224 22.70 -1.39 8.49
C HIS A 224 22.12 -1.39 9.90
N TYR A 225 22.87 -1.98 10.84
CA TYR A 225 22.45 -2.13 12.22
C TYR A 225 23.47 -1.51 13.17
N GLY A 226 23.05 -0.44 13.86
CA GLY A 226 23.76 0.11 15.02
C GLY A 226 25.03 0.91 14.71
N GLY A 227 25.14 1.60 13.57
CA GLY A 227 26.35 2.37 13.25
C GLY A 227 26.42 3.81 13.78
N GLU A 228 25.42 4.31 14.51
CA GLU A 228 25.45 5.64 15.14
C GLU A 228 25.23 5.55 16.67
N THR A 229 25.88 4.61 17.34
CA THR A 229 25.75 4.37 18.80
C THR A 229 26.06 5.57 19.67
N SER A 230 26.88 6.53 19.18
CA SER A 230 27.14 7.80 19.87
C SER A 230 25.89 8.67 20.06
N LYS A 231 24.82 8.42 19.31
CA LYS A 231 23.50 9.05 19.46
C LYS A 231 22.56 8.29 20.40
N GLY A 232 23.06 7.26 21.07
CA GLY A 232 22.33 6.41 22.01
C GLY A 232 22.10 5.00 21.47
N THR A 233 21.74 4.09 22.36
CA THR A 233 21.37 2.69 22.06
C THR A 233 20.20 2.31 22.96
N TYR A 234 19.66 1.11 22.74
CA TYR A 234 18.63 0.52 23.59
C TYR A 234 19.21 -0.53 24.54
N ASP A 235 18.49 -0.88 25.60
CA ASP A 235 18.87 -1.99 26.48
C ASP A 235 18.69 -3.34 25.77
N ALA A 236 17.57 -3.48 25.04
CA ALA A 236 17.29 -4.64 24.20
C ALA A 236 17.78 -4.38 22.77
N ASN A 237 18.60 -5.30 22.25
CA ASN A 237 19.15 -5.27 20.90
C ASN A 237 19.09 -6.67 20.31
N THR A 238 18.17 -6.91 19.41
CA THR A 238 18.04 -8.21 18.73
C THR A 238 17.78 -8.00 17.27
N LEU A 239 18.28 -8.90 16.42
CA LEU A 239 18.12 -8.81 14.98
C LEU A 239 17.55 -10.10 14.42
N THR A 240 16.44 -10.02 13.69
CA THR A 240 15.84 -11.14 12.98
C THR A 240 15.70 -10.79 11.50
N ILE A 241 16.30 -11.59 10.63
CA ILE A 241 16.22 -11.48 9.18
C ILE A 241 15.80 -12.85 8.65
N ASP A 242 14.50 -13.02 8.39
CA ASP A 242 13.94 -14.34 8.07
C ASP A 242 13.10 -14.35 6.77
N GLY A 243 13.22 -15.41 5.98
CA GLY A 243 12.34 -15.64 4.83
C GLY A 243 12.38 -14.56 3.73
N ASN A 244 13.43 -13.73 3.66
CA ASN A 244 13.52 -12.66 2.67
C ASN A 244 14.11 -13.16 1.35
N THR A 245 13.71 -12.52 0.25
CA THR A 245 14.38 -12.61 -1.04
C THR A 245 15.24 -11.37 -1.27
N ILE A 246 16.56 -11.53 -1.33
CA ILE A 246 17.51 -10.42 -1.34
C ILE A 246 18.41 -10.50 -2.58
N VAL A 247 18.41 -9.45 -3.38
CA VAL A 247 19.24 -9.28 -4.57
C VAL A 247 20.33 -8.25 -4.29
N ASN A 248 21.60 -8.64 -4.43
CA ASN A 248 22.75 -7.75 -4.35
C ASN A 248 23.48 -7.68 -5.70
N GLN A 249 23.39 -6.53 -6.36
CA GLN A 249 24.07 -6.30 -7.64
C GLN A 249 25.39 -5.52 -7.48
N LYS A 250 25.73 -5.08 -6.26
CA LYS A 250 26.90 -4.24 -5.99
C LYS A 250 28.16 -5.08 -5.82
N SER A 251 29.15 -4.83 -6.66
CA SER A 251 30.48 -5.47 -6.55
C SER A 251 31.12 -5.16 -5.19
N GLY A 252 31.53 -6.20 -4.46
CA GLY A 252 32.06 -6.08 -3.10
C GLY A 252 31.01 -5.74 -2.03
N GLY A 253 29.73 -5.71 -2.40
CA GLY A 253 28.61 -5.50 -1.49
C GLY A 253 28.37 -6.68 -0.56
N TYR A 254 27.59 -6.42 0.48
CA TYR A 254 27.16 -7.42 1.45
C TYR A 254 25.77 -7.08 1.99
N VAL A 255 25.07 -8.06 2.58
CA VAL A 255 23.68 -7.86 3.02
C VAL A 255 23.63 -7.03 4.30
N LEU A 256 24.46 -7.35 5.30
CA LEU A 256 24.38 -6.79 6.65
C LEU A 256 25.69 -6.13 7.10
N ALA A 257 25.63 -4.84 7.41
CA ALA A 257 26.62 -4.13 8.22
C ALA A 257 26.17 -4.10 9.68
N GLU A 258 26.74 -4.97 10.51
CA GLU A 258 26.50 -5.00 11.96
C GLU A 258 27.61 -4.24 12.69
N GLN A 259 27.29 -3.05 13.24
CA GLN A 259 28.24 -2.19 13.96
C GLN A 259 27.99 -2.15 15.47
N LEU A 260 26.80 -2.59 15.90
CA LEU A 260 26.47 -2.91 17.28
C LEU A 260 26.13 -4.40 17.36
N THR A 261 26.80 -5.14 18.24
CA THR A 261 26.53 -6.58 18.42
C THR A 261 25.20 -6.79 19.15
N PRO A 262 24.18 -7.40 18.51
CA PRO A 262 22.92 -7.75 19.18
C PRO A 262 23.15 -8.82 20.25
N THR A 263 22.29 -8.86 21.27
CA THR A 263 22.29 -9.95 22.26
C THR A 263 21.76 -11.27 21.68
N ALA A 264 20.97 -11.18 20.61
CA ALA A 264 20.55 -12.32 19.80
C ALA A 264 20.40 -11.89 18.33
N THR A 265 20.91 -12.73 17.42
CA THR A 265 20.75 -12.58 15.98
C THR A 265 20.21 -13.88 15.41
N ASP A 266 19.08 -13.83 14.72
CA ASP A 266 18.51 -14.94 13.96
C ASP A 266 18.43 -14.56 12.48
N ILE A 267 19.12 -15.33 11.65
CA ILE A 267 19.13 -15.15 10.21
C ILE A 267 18.84 -16.51 9.60
N SER A 268 17.65 -16.67 9.06
CA SER A 268 17.10 -17.94 8.63
C SER A 268 16.26 -17.82 7.35
N GLY A 269 16.09 -18.91 6.60
CA GLY A 269 15.10 -18.98 5.51
C GLY A 269 15.26 -18.02 4.32
N ASN A 270 16.36 -17.24 4.24
CA ASN A 270 16.54 -16.22 3.22
C ASN A 270 17.09 -16.80 1.90
N VAL A 271 16.65 -16.22 0.79
CA VAL A 271 17.15 -16.51 -0.56
C VAL A 271 17.95 -15.30 -1.07
N PHE A 272 19.19 -15.53 -1.46
CA PHE A 272 20.12 -14.51 -1.93
C PHE A 272 20.47 -14.69 -3.40
N TYR A 273 20.57 -13.57 -4.10
CA TYR A 273 20.94 -13.50 -5.50
C TYR A 273 22.02 -12.45 -5.73
N GLY A 274 22.94 -12.71 -6.66
CA GLY A 274 23.96 -11.76 -7.09
C GLY A 274 25.30 -11.89 -6.36
N VAL A 275 26.07 -10.80 -6.30
CA VAL A 275 27.47 -10.78 -5.83
C VAL A 275 27.54 -10.29 -4.39
N GLY A 276 28.27 -11.00 -3.52
CA GLY A 276 28.52 -10.52 -2.17
C GLY A 276 28.53 -11.61 -1.10
N LYS A 277 28.84 -11.21 0.13
CA LYS A 277 28.70 -12.04 1.33
C LYS A 277 27.43 -11.63 2.08
N PHE A 278 26.98 -12.46 3.01
CA PHE A 278 25.91 -12.06 3.91
C PHE A 278 26.34 -10.86 4.79
N SER A 279 27.49 -10.94 5.45
CA SER A 279 27.98 -9.85 6.31
C SER A 279 29.46 -9.59 6.09
N ASN A 280 29.91 -8.39 6.47
CA ASN A 280 31.32 -8.06 6.58
C ASN A 280 31.95 -8.49 7.93
N VAL A 281 31.16 -9.04 8.87
CA VAL A 281 31.61 -9.54 10.17
C VAL A 281 31.60 -11.08 10.18
N ALA A 282 32.66 -11.70 10.71
CA ALA A 282 32.85 -13.15 10.65
C ALA A 282 31.99 -13.98 11.62
N SER A 283 31.43 -13.36 12.67
CA SER A 283 30.66 -14.04 13.73
C SER A 283 29.19 -14.28 13.37
N VAL A 284 28.71 -13.68 12.28
CA VAL A 284 27.32 -13.81 11.85
C VAL A 284 27.13 -15.14 11.13
N VAL A 285 26.27 -16.00 11.68
CA VAL A 285 25.92 -17.31 11.10
C VAL A 285 24.48 -17.26 10.59
N ALA A 286 24.30 -17.56 9.30
CA ALA A 286 22.99 -17.70 8.68
C ALA A 286 22.67 -19.19 8.49
N HIS A 287 21.41 -19.58 8.71
CA HIS A 287 20.95 -20.96 8.62
C HIS A 287 19.86 -21.08 7.55
N ASP A 288 19.73 -22.23 6.90
CA ASP A 288 18.68 -22.48 5.89
C ASP A 288 18.57 -21.40 4.81
N THR A 289 19.72 -20.83 4.42
CA THR A 289 19.81 -19.81 3.38
C THR A 289 20.33 -20.39 2.07
N VAL A 290 19.81 -19.87 0.95
CA VAL A 290 20.15 -20.34 -0.39
C VAL A 290 20.76 -19.22 -1.21
N ASN A 291 21.90 -19.47 -1.86
CA ASN A 291 22.51 -18.56 -2.83
C ASN A 291 22.23 -19.05 -4.25
N LEU A 292 21.61 -18.21 -5.07
CA LEU A 292 21.23 -18.53 -6.45
C LEU A 292 21.93 -17.58 -7.45
N PRO A 293 22.40 -18.10 -8.61
CA PRO A 293 23.23 -17.32 -9.54
C PRO A 293 22.44 -16.39 -10.48
N ALA A 294 21.16 -16.66 -10.73
CA ALA A 294 20.34 -15.92 -11.70
C ALA A 294 19.43 -14.91 -11.00
N LEU A 295 19.55 -13.63 -11.36
CA LEU A 295 18.75 -12.55 -10.79
C LEU A 295 17.25 -12.77 -11.10
N PRO A 296 16.36 -12.78 -10.10
CA PRO A 296 14.92 -12.86 -10.29
C PRO A 296 14.36 -11.49 -10.69
N ASP A 297 13.16 -11.49 -11.28
CA ASP A 297 12.34 -10.28 -11.34
C ASP A 297 11.59 -10.12 -10.01
N LEU A 298 12.05 -9.17 -9.17
CA LEU A 298 11.42 -8.89 -7.88
C LEU A 298 10.14 -8.05 -8.00
N LEU A 299 9.92 -7.39 -9.14
CA LEU A 299 8.75 -6.56 -9.38
C LEU A 299 7.51 -7.38 -9.73
N ASN A 300 7.65 -8.68 -9.98
CA ASN A 300 6.52 -9.55 -10.22
C ASN A 300 5.55 -9.54 -9.02
N GLY A 301 4.31 -9.10 -9.26
CA GLY A 301 3.26 -8.92 -8.25
C GLY A 301 3.29 -7.58 -7.50
N VAL A 302 4.26 -6.70 -7.76
CA VAL A 302 4.26 -5.33 -7.19
C VAL A 302 3.23 -4.49 -7.95
N GLN A 303 2.28 -3.90 -7.24
CA GLN A 303 1.34 -2.93 -7.77
C GLN A 303 1.81 -1.54 -7.35
N ALA A 304 2.48 -0.82 -8.26
CA ALA A 304 2.82 0.59 -8.02
C ALA A 304 1.53 1.42 -7.98
N MET A 305 1.43 2.32 -7.00
CA MET A 305 0.47 3.42 -7.01
C MET A 305 0.93 4.42 -8.06
N ASN A 306 0.57 4.18 -9.32
CA ASN A 306 0.80 5.14 -10.38
C ASN A 306 0.15 6.47 -9.97
N GLY A 307 0.96 7.49 -9.68
CA GLY A 307 0.59 8.88 -9.35
C GLY A 307 -0.17 9.63 -10.45
N THR A 308 -1.12 8.95 -11.08
CA THR A 308 -2.04 9.52 -12.05
C THR A 308 -3.18 10.16 -11.28
N VAL A 309 -2.86 11.31 -10.71
CA VAL A 309 -3.82 12.28 -10.20
C VAL A 309 -5.00 12.40 -11.18
N GLY A 310 -6.20 12.05 -10.72
CA GLY A 310 -7.43 12.27 -11.49
C GLY A 310 -7.71 11.28 -12.62
N ALA A 311 -7.00 10.15 -12.72
CA ALA A 311 -7.70 8.97 -13.23
C ALA A 311 -8.84 8.70 -12.23
N PRO A 312 -10.10 8.55 -12.65
CA PRO A 312 -11.11 8.05 -11.72
C PRO A 312 -10.54 6.73 -11.23
N VAL A 313 -10.20 6.64 -9.94
CA VAL A 313 -10.32 5.35 -9.30
C VAL A 313 -11.82 5.11 -9.41
N VAL A 314 -12.19 4.36 -10.45
CA VAL A 314 -13.53 3.84 -10.57
C VAL A 314 -13.73 3.18 -9.22
N SER A 315 -14.60 3.76 -8.39
CA SER A 315 -15.00 3.09 -7.17
C SER A 315 -15.72 1.84 -7.67
N VAL A 316 -14.96 0.75 -7.77
CA VAL A 316 -15.49 -0.53 -8.18
C VAL A 316 -16.35 -1.00 -7.03
N ASP A 317 -17.63 -1.22 -7.29
CA ASP A 317 -18.50 -1.87 -6.32
C ASP A 317 -18.02 -3.31 -6.20
N ALA A 318 -17.16 -3.60 -5.23
CA ALA A 318 -16.70 -4.96 -4.95
C ALA A 318 -17.88 -5.90 -4.67
N ASN A 319 -19.01 -5.38 -4.19
CA ASN A 319 -20.22 -6.18 -4.04
C ASN A 319 -20.88 -6.49 -5.39
N ALA A 320 -20.75 -5.64 -6.42
CA ALA A 320 -21.17 -5.96 -7.78
C ALA A 320 -20.36 -7.11 -8.36
N VAL A 321 -19.03 -7.06 -8.20
CA VAL A 321 -18.14 -8.17 -8.61
C VAL A 321 -18.46 -9.44 -7.82
N ALA A 322 -18.67 -9.34 -6.50
CA ALA A 322 -19.05 -10.50 -5.68
C ALA A 322 -20.40 -11.11 -6.09
N ARG A 323 -21.37 -10.29 -6.52
CA ARG A 323 -22.66 -10.79 -7.04
C ARG A 323 -22.49 -11.55 -8.36
N LEU A 324 -21.48 -11.25 -9.19
CA LEU A 324 -21.18 -12.08 -10.36
C LEU A 324 -20.79 -13.50 -9.97
N TYR A 325 -19.99 -13.68 -8.91
CA TYR A 325 -19.67 -15.01 -8.36
C TYR A 325 -20.92 -15.74 -7.85
N ALA A 326 -21.79 -15.05 -7.11
CA ALA A 326 -23.02 -15.65 -6.59
C ALA A 326 -23.91 -16.17 -7.73
N VAL A 327 -24.13 -15.35 -8.75
CA VAL A 327 -25.01 -15.71 -9.87
C VAL A 327 -24.36 -16.74 -10.79
N ALA A 328 -23.06 -16.64 -11.08
CA ALA A 328 -22.41 -17.53 -12.03
C ALA A 328 -22.04 -18.89 -11.41
N LEU A 329 -21.63 -18.90 -10.15
CA LEU A 329 -20.91 -20.03 -9.53
C LEU A 329 -21.55 -20.54 -8.24
N ASP A 330 -22.66 -19.92 -7.79
CA ASP A 330 -23.37 -20.26 -6.55
C ASP A 330 -22.44 -20.30 -5.31
N ARG A 331 -21.54 -19.31 -5.22
CA ARG A 331 -20.60 -19.17 -4.11
C ARG A 331 -20.17 -17.73 -3.89
N MET A 332 -19.67 -17.47 -2.68
CA MET A 332 -18.88 -16.26 -2.41
C MET A 332 -17.55 -16.30 -3.18
N PRO A 333 -17.01 -15.14 -3.58
CA PRO A 333 -15.65 -15.09 -4.07
C PRO A 333 -14.65 -15.42 -2.96
N ASP A 334 -13.54 -16.04 -3.33
CA ASP A 334 -12.32 -16.01 -2.52
C ASP A 334 -11.65 -14.62 -2.61
N ALA A 335 -10.78 -14.32 -1.64
CA ALA A 335 -10.17 -13.00 -1.50
C ALA A 335 -9.31 -12.62 -2.71
N ASP A 336 -8.54 -13.57 -3.25
CA ASP A 336 -7.64 -13.34 -4.38
C ASP A 336 -8.42 -13.12 -5.68
N GLY A 337 -9.46 -13.93 -5.92
CA GLY A 337 -10.35 -13.80 -7.06
C GLY A 337 -11.13 -12.48 -7.07
N LEU A 338 -11.70 -12.09 -5.93
CA LEU A 338 -12.39 -10.79 -5.82
C LEU A 338 -11.41 -9.64 -6.09
N THR A 339 -10.23 -9.69 -5.47
CA THR A 339 -9.18 -8.67 -5.64
C THR A 339 -8.74 -8.57 -7.09
N PHE A 340 -8.55 -9.71 -7.76
CA PHE A 340 -8.19 -9.75 -9.17
C PHE A 340 -9.20 -9.01 -10.05
N TRP A 341 -10.49 -9.37 -9.97
CA TRP A 341 -11.52 -8.75 -10.83
C TRP A 341 -11.76 -7.28 -10.50
N VAL A 342 -11.73 -6.92 -9.20
CA VAL A 342 -11.79 -5.51 -8.78
C VAL A 342 -10.62 -4.72 -9.37
N ASN A 343 -9.41 -5.29 -9.38
CA ASN A 343 -8.24 -4.64 -9.97
C ASN A 343 -8.33 -4.54 -11.50
N GLN A 344 -8.94 -5.51 -12.19
CA GLN A 344 -9.20 -5.41 -13.63
C GLN A 344 -10.14 -4.24 -13.95
N GLU A 345 -11.20 -4.05 -13.16
CA GLU A 345 -12.09 -2.90 -13.33
C GLU A 345 -11.41 -1.57 -12.98
N LYS A 346 -10.59 -1.54 -11.92
CA LYS A 346 -9.74 -0.38 -11.59
C LYS A 346 -8.75 -0.06 -12.72
N ALA A 347 -8.27 -1.08 -13.45
CA ALA A 347 -7.41 -0.93 -14.62
C ALA A 347 -8.16 -0.52 -15.90
N GLY A 348 -9.47 -0.26 -15.83
CA GLY A 348 -10.29 0.25 -16.92
C GLY A 348 -11.08 -0.80 -17.70
N MET A 349 -11.06 -2.07 -17.28
CA MET A 349 -11.97 -3.08 -17.82
C MET A 349 -13.41 -2.73 -17.41
N SER A 350 -14.36 -2.81 -18.33
CA SER A 350 -15.77 -2.56 -17.97
C SER A 350 -16.34 -3.74 -17.17
N HIS A 351 -17.30 -3.46 -16.29
CA HIS A 351 -18.03 -4.51 -15.56
C HIS A 351 -18.67 -5.54 -16.52
N ALA A 352 -19.11 -5.08 -17.70
CA ALA A 352 -19.60 -5.95 -18.78
C ALA A 352 -18.53 -6.90 -19.34
N ALA A 353 -17.29 -6.43 -19.50
CA ALA A 353 -16.18 -7.27 -19.93
C ALA A 353 -15.80 -8.29 -18.85
N VAL A 354 -15.77 -7.88 -17.57
CA VAL A 354 -15.58 -8.81 -16.45
C VAL A 354 -16.66 -9.89 -16.44
N ALA A 355 -17.94 -9.52 -16.48
CA ALA A 355 -19.04 -10.49 -16.52
C ALA A 355 -18.98 -11.43 -17.74
N GLN A 356 -18.52 -10.92 -18.88
CA GLN A 356 -18.33 -11.74 -20.08
C GLN A 356 -17.17 -12.73 -19.93
N ASP A 357 -16.10 -12.35 -19.21
CA ASP A 357 -15.00 -13.25 -18.89
C ASP A 357 -15.40 -14.32 -17.87
N PHE A 358 -16.29 -14.02 -16.91
CA PHE A 358 -16.92 -15.05 -16.08
C PHE A 358 -17.64 -16.10 -16.92
N VAL A 359 -18.47 -15.65 -17.87
CA VAL A 359 -19.18 -16.55 -18.79
C VAL A 359 -18.23 -17.37 -19.66
N ASN A 360 -17.06 -16.82 -19.99
CA ASN A 360 -16.03 -17.50 -20.78
C ASN A 360 -15.07 -18.35 -19.95
N SER A 361 -15.11 -18.25 -18.62
CA SER A 361 -14.20 -18.96 -17.73
C SER A 361 -14.36 -20.49 -17.86
N PRO A 362 -13.27 -21.27 -17.73
CA PRO A 362 -13.37 -22.73 -17.73
C PRO A 362 -14.34 -23.26 -16.66
N GLU A 363 -14.38 -22.62 -15.48
CA GLU A 363 -15.25 -22.97 -14.36
C GLU A 363 -16.74 -22.88 -14.77
N PHE A 364 -17.14 -21.75 -15.35
CA PHE A 364 -18.53 -21.56 -15.77
C PHE A 364 -18.89 -22.37 -17.03
N ARG A 365 -17.97 -22.44 -18.00
CA ARG A 365 -18.19 -23.16 -19.27
C ARG A 365 -18.33 -24.66 -19.10
N THR A 366 -17.72 -25.25 -18.06
CA THR A 366 -17.86 -26.69 -17.77
C THR A 366 -19.32 -27.11 -17.69
N ASN A 367 -20.19 -26.26 -17.13
CA ASN A 367 -21.61 -26.55 -16.95
C ASN A 367 -22.53 -25.86 -17.96
N THR A 368 -22.02 -24.91 -18.75
CA THR A 368 -22.87 -24.04 -19.61
C THR A 368 -22.53 -24.06 -21.10
N ALA A 369 -21.38 -24.59 -21.50
CA ALA A 369 -20.91 -24.49 -22.89
C ALA A 369 -21.82 -25.20 -23.91
N ALA A 370 -22.53 -26.25 -23.50
CA ALA A 370 -23.46 -27.00 -24.36
C ALA A 370 -24.91 -26.49 -24.26
N LEU A 371 -25.20 -25.53 -23.38
CA LEU A 371 -26.56 -25.05 -23.16
C LEU A 371 -26.94 -24.00 -24.20
N ASP A 372 -28.15 -24.14 -24.75
CA ASP A 372 -28.82 -23.07 -25.48
C ASP A 372 -29.25 -21.94 -24.52
N ASN A 373 -29.92 -20.92 -25.03
CA ASN A 373 -30.30 -19.77 -24.21
C ASN A 373 -31.33 -20.13 -23.12
N HIS A 374 -32.20 -21.12 -23.36
CA HIS A 374 -33.15 -21.61 -22.36
C HIS A 374 -32.42 -22.33 -21.21
N GLY A 375 -31.50 -23.24 -21.56
CA GLY A 375 -30.70 -23.95 -20.56
C GLY A 375 -29.81 -23.01 -19.76
N PHE A 376 -29.20 -22.02 -20.42
CA PHE A 376 -28.39 -20.99 -19.75
C PHE A 376 -29.21 -20.17 -18.75
N LEU A 377 -30.39 -19.70 -19.13
CA LEU A 377 -31.27 -18.95 -18.22
C LEU A 377 -31.77 -19.82 -17.07
N SER A 378 -32.17 -21.05 -17.35
CA SER A 378 -32.60 -22.00 -16.31
C SER A 378 -31.50 -22.19 -15.25
N LEU A 379 -30.24 -22.31 -15.67
CA LEU A 379 -29.11 -22.42 -14.77
C LEU A 379 -28.89 -21.14 -13.94
N LEU A 380 -28.94 -19.95 -14.55
CA LEU A 380 -28.79 -18.70 -13.79
C LEU A 380 -29.90 -18.46 -12.77
N TYR A 381 -31.15 -18.84 -13.07
CA TYR A 381 -32.25 -18.75 -12.11
C TYR A 381 -32.08 -19.72 -10.95
N ASP A 382 -31.55 -20.91 -11.21
CA ASP A 382 -31.26 -21.91 -10.18
C ASP A 382 -30.10 -21.48 -9.26
N THR A 383 -29.01 -20.95 -9.82
CA THR A 383 -27.86 -20.47 -9.03
C THR A 383 -28.17 -19.18 -8.27
N ALA A 384 -28.81 -18.21 -8.90
CA ALA A 384 -29.05 -16.91 -8.28
C ALA A 384 -30.20 -16.93 -7.27
N PHE A 385 -31.27 -17.67 -7.58
CA PHE A 385 -32.55 -17.58 -6.87
C PHE A 385 -33.09 -18.92 -6.37
N HIS A 386 -32.40 -20.03 -6.68
CA HIS A 386 -32.80 -21.39 -6.31
C HIS A 386 -34.24 -21.71 -6.72
N ARG A 387 -34.63 -21.27 -7.91
CA ARG A 387 -35.96 -21.48 -8.49
C ARG A 387 -35.90 -21.56 -10.01
N ALA A 388 -36.93 -22.14 -10.62
CA ALA A 388 -37.12 -22.06 -12.07
C ALA A 388 -37.50 -20.62 -12.50
N PRO A 389 -37.15 -20.21 -13.74
CA PRO A 389 -37.68 -18.98 -14.32
C PRO A 389 -39.21 -19.03 -14.43
N ASP A 390 -39.86 -17.90 -14.23
CA ASP A 390 -41.24 -17.73 -14.68
C ASP A 390 -41.28 -17.45 -16.19
N ALA A 391 -42.37 -17.84 -16.85
CA ALA A 391 -42.48 -17.75 -18.31
C ALA A 391 -42.35 -16.31 -18.86
N VAL A 392 -42.71 -15.29 -18.08
CA VAL A 392 -42.62 -13.89 -18.50
C VAL A 392 -41.19 -13.39 -18.41
N GLY A 393 -40.52 -13.65 -17.28
CA GLY A 393 -39.12 -13.30 -17.07
C GLY A 393 -38.18 -14.02 -18.05
N GLU A 394 -38.39 -15.32 -18.28
CA GLU A 394 -37.62 -16.09 -19.26
C GLU A 394 -37.74 -15.50 -20.66
N GLN A 395 -38.97 -15.23 -21.11
CA GLN A 395 -39.21 -14.69 -22.44
C GLN A 395 -38.60 -13.29 -22.62
N ALA A 396 -38.57 -12.47 -21.57
CA ALA A 396 -37.91 -11.17 -21.60
C ALA A 396 -36.39 -11.32 -21.82
N TRP A 397 -35.74 -12.24 -21.11
CA TRP A 397 -34.30 -12.51 -21.30
C TRP A 397 -33.97 -13.14 -22.64
N LEU A 398 -34.84 -14.02 -23.15
CA LEU A 398 -34.68 -14.60 -24.49
C LEU A 398 -34.79 -13.52 -25.57
N ASN A 399 -35.72 -12.57 -25.43
CA ASN A 399 -35.81 -11.43 -26.34
C ASN A 399 -34.57 -10.53 -26.25
N PHE A 400 -34.04 -10.32 -25.04
CA PHE A 400 -32.81 -9.56 -24.80
C PHE A 400 -31.61 -10.20 -25.52
N LEU A 401 -31.42 -11.51 -25.37
CA LEU A 401 -30.40 -12.27 -26.10
C LEU A 401 -30.66 -12.28 -27.61
N GLY A 402 -31.91 -12.40 -28.04
CA GLY A 402 -32.33 -12.35 -29.45
C GLY A 402 -32.05 -11.01 -30.12
N ALA A 403 -31.96 -9.92 -29.36
CA ALA A 403 -31.58 -8.59 -29.83
C ALA A 403 -30.05 -8.41 -30.00
N GLY A 404 -29.24 -9.43 -29.70
CA GLY A 404 -27.79 -9.41 -29.89
C GLY A 404 -26.99 -9.07 -28.64
N HIS A 405 -27.62 -8.92 -27.47
CA HIS A 405 -26.91 -8.78 -26.21
C HIS A 405 -26.21 -10.08 -25.81
N SER A 406 -25.13 -9.92 -25.07
CA SER A 406 -24.26 -10.99 -24.61
C SER A 406 -24.80 -11.70 -23.37
N ARG A 407 -24.32 -12.93 -23.13
CA ARG A 407 -24.60 -13.67 -21.90
C ARG A 407 -23.97 -12.98 -20.67
N GLY A 408 -22.87 -12.25 -20.83
CA GLY A 408 -22.30 -11.40 -19.77
C GLY A 408 -23.25 -10.27 -19.36
N GLU A 409 -23.94 -9.64 -20.30
CA GLU A 409 -24.96 -8.62 -19.97
C GLU A 409 -26.18 -9.21 -19.25
N VAL A 410 -26.58 -10.44 -19.60
CA VAL A 410 -27.62 -11.16 -18.84
C VAL A 410 -27.16 -11.43 -17.41
N LEU A 411 -25.91 -11.88 -17.23
CA LEU A 411 -25.33 -12.14 -15.90
C LEU A 411 -25.37 -10.90 -15.00
N ILE A 412 -25.01 -9.72 -15.55
CA ILE A 412 -25.13 -8.43 -14.85
C ILE A 412 -26.58 -8.16 -14.46
N GLY A 413 -27.53 -8.38 -15.38
CA GLY A 413 -28.95 -8.17 -15.12
C GLY A 413 -29.49 -8.94 -13.91
N PHE A 414 -29.01 -10.17 -13.70
CA PHE A 414 -29.32 -10.97 -12.51
C PHE A 414 -28.60 -10.41 -11.28
N ALA A 415 -27.29 -10.18 -11.38
CA ALA A 415 -26.44 -9.69 -10.29
C ALA A 415 -26.91 -8.34 -9.74
N ASP A 416 -27.44 -7.46 -10.59
CA ASP A 416 -27.91 -6.13 -10.19
C ASP A 416 -29.40 -6.04 -9.88
N SER A 417 -30.12 -7.17 -9.96
CA SER A 417 -31.51 -7.26 -9.52
C SER A 417 -31.65 -6.88 -8.04
N ALA A 418 -32.80 -6.31 -7.68
CA ALA A 418 -33.11 -5.96 -6.29
C ALA A 418 -33.05 -7.18 -5.36
N GLU A 419 -33.44 -8.35 -5.87
CA GLU A 419 -33.40 -9.63 -5.16
C GLU A 419 -31.97 -10.03 -4.83
N MET A 420 -31.03 -9.99 -5.81
CA MET A 420 -29.63 -10.31 -5.55
C MET A 420 -28.95 -9.31 -4.62
N LYS A 421 -29.21 -8.01 -4.79
CA LYS A 421 -28.68 -6.97 -3.90
C LYS A 421 -29.14 -7.17 -2.45
N ALA A 422 -30.38 -7.62 -2.25
CA ALA A 422 -30.89 -7.95 -0.92
C ALA A 422 -30.26 -9.24 -0.37
N ALA A 423 -30.13 -10.29 -1.20
CA ALA A 423 -29.56 -11.58 -0.81
C ALA A 423 -28.09 -11.47 -0.38
N THR A 424 -27.32 -10.58 -1.01
CA THR A 424 -25.90 -10.35 -0.68
C THR A 424 -25.66 -9.12 0.19
N ALA A 425 -26.69 -8.54 0.82
CA ALA A 425 -26.54 -7.30 1.58
C ALA A 425 -25.62 -7.41 2.81
N SER A 426 -25.39 -8.63 3.31
CA SER A 426 -24.47 -8.91 4.43
C SER A 426 -23.01 -9.07 3.98
N TRP A 427 -22.77 -9.13 2.67
CA TRP A 427 -21.44 -9.25 2.11
C TRP A 427 -20.85 -7.84 2.09
N ASN A 428 -20.13 -7.46 3.14
CA ASN A 428 -19.54 -6.14 3.29
C ASN A 428 -18.12 -6.13 2.70
N TYR A 429 -18.00 -6.15 1.37
CA TYR A 429 -16.69 -6.00 0.72
C TYR A 429 -16.38 -4.52 0.53
N THR A 430 -15.24 -4.07 1.06
CA THR A 430 -14.67 -2.75 0.80
C THR A 430 -13.74 -2.87 -0.41
N GLY A 431 -14.14 -2.25 -1.53
CA GLY A 431 -13.39 -2.27 -2.79
C GLY A 431 -12.14 -1.40 -2.79
#